data_AF-A0A6A4ASY3-F1
#
_entry.id   AF-A0A6A4ASY3-F1
#
_cell.length_a   1.000
_cell.length_b   1.000
_cell.length_c   1.000
_cell.angle_alpha   90.00
_cell.angle_beta   90.00
_cell.angle_gamma   90.00
#
_symmetry.space_group_name_H-M   'P 1'
#
loop_
_entity.id
_entity.type
_entity.pdbx_description
1 polymer ?
#
loop_
_entity_poly.entity_id
_entity_poly.type
_entity_poly.pdbx_seq_one_letter_code
_entity_poly.pdbx_strand_id
1 'polypeptide(L)'
;MYIHPTEKHELFGDDSLYRRTTGFQGDLAFDVKVSKENPPNVLVIAVESFRYQDSRYLVGEEDPSNLFKGTNMTITPNFDRWAKRGVALRNMWSSTPTSRSLESLLFAQIPYDSTVKTGITGGRKDTKLSGLPQLFKAKEYETFFTTGCPTRFENWDEFLPTHGY
;
A
#
# COMPACT_ATOMS: atom_id res chain seq x y z
N MET A 1 -17.34 -12.35 7.03
CA MET A 1 -16.34 -11.30 7.32
C MET A 1 -15.41 -11.80 8.42
N TYR A 2 -14.09 -11.80 8.22
CA TYR A 2 -13.14 -12.19 9.28
C TYR A 2 -12.77 -10.97 10.13
N ILE A 3 -12.83 -11.11 11.45
CA ILE A 3 -12.46 -10.10 12.44
C ILE A 3 -11.46 -10.76 13.40
N HIS A 4 -10.24 -10.23 13.48
CA HIS A 4 -9.21 -10.82 14.33
C HIS A 4 -9.58 -10.63 15.81
N PRO A 5 -9.32 -11.60 16.71
CA PRO A 5 -9.71 -11.51 18.13
C PRO A 5 -9.14 -10.30 18.89
N THR A 6 -8.06 -9.69 18.40
CA THR A 6 -7.45 -8.49 18.99
C THR A 6 -8.06 -7.17 18.47
N GLU A 7 -8.92 -7.22 17.46
CA GLU A 7 -9.56 -6.04 16.88
C GLU A 7 -10.75 -5.58 17.71
N LYS A 8 -10.69 -4.32 18.18
CA LYS A 8 -11.88 -3.64 18.69
C LYS A 8 -12.74 -3.18 17.51
N HIS A 9 -13.98 -3.63 17.49
CA HIS A 9 -14.90 -3.34 16.39
C HIS A 9 -16.33 -3.14 16.88
N GLU A 10 -17.12 -2.48 16.05
CA GLU A 10 -18.56 -2.29 16.21
C GLU A 10 -19.22 -2.51 14.85
N LEU A 11 -20.28 -3.31 14.82
CA LEU A 11 -21.08 -3.52 13.61
C LEU A 11 -22.21 -2.50 13.58
N PHE A 12 -22.29 -1.74 12.50
CA PHE A 12 -23.37 -0.82 12.19
C PHE A 12 -24.27 -1.43 11.13
N GLY A 13 -25.26 -2.21 11.56
CA GLY A 13 -26.10 -2.99 10.64
C GLY A 13 -25.35 -4.17 10.00
N ASP A 14 -25.93 -4.74 8.95
CA ASP A 14 -25.47 -6.02 8.39
C ASP A 14 -24.18 -5.89 7.57
N ASP A 15 -23.96 -4.73 6.94
CA ASP A 15 -22.89 -4.53 5.94
C ASP A 15 -21.88 -3.42 6.29
N SER A 16 -22.02 -2.75 7.45
CA SER A 16 -21.07 -1.70 7.85
C SER A 16 -20.29 -2.11 9.10
N LEU A 17 -18.98 -2.25 8.96
CA LEU A 17 -18.07 -2.56 10.06
C LEU A 17 -17.22 -1.34 10.40
N TYR A 18 -17.33 -0.86 11.64
CA TYR A 18 -16.40 0.10 12.20
C TYR A 18 -15.28 -0.64 12.94
N ARG A 19 -14.04 -0.46 12.50
CA ARG A 19 -12.85 -1.01 13.15
C ARG A 19 -12.08 0.12 13.82
N ARG A 20 -11.78 -0.04 15.11
CA ARG A 20 -10.93 0.90 15.84
C ARG A 20 -9.54 0.30 16.01
N THR A 21 -8.56 0.80 15.26
CA THR A 21 -7.16 0.48 15.50
C THR A 21 -6.73 1.12 16.82
N THR A 22 -6.27 0.32 17.78
CA THR A 22 -5.82 0.81 19.10
C THR A 22 -4.37 1.31 19.09
N GLY A 23 -3.80 1.52 17.91
CA GLY A 23 -2.38 1.79 17.71
C GLY A 23 -1.52 0.52 17.77
N PHE A 24 -0.24 0.70 17.45
CA PHE A 24 0.79 -0.33 17.56
C PHE A 24 1.10 -0.62 19.04
N GLN A 25 1.24 -1.90 19.39
CA GLN A 25 1.72 -2.35 20.69
C GLN A 25 3.10 -2.96 20.51
N GLY A 26 4.12 -2.26 21.01
CA GLY A 26 5.52 -2.67 20.95
C GLY A 26 6.41 -1.49 21.33
N ASP A 27 7.72 -1.73 21.36
CA ASP A 27 8.69 -0.71 21.70
C ASP A 27 8.68 0.43 20.68
N LEU A 28 8.94 1.66 21.15
CA LEU A 28 9.10 2.82 20.27
C LEU A 28 10.26 2.57 19.29
N ALA A 29 9.94 2.48 17.99
CA ALA A 29 10.95 2.29 16.96
C ALA A 29 11.69 3.60 16.65
N PHE A 30 10.95 4.68 16.38
CA PHE A 30 11.48 6.02 16.07
C PHE A 30 10.38 7.09 16.19
N ASP A 31 10.80 8.34 16.36
CA ASP A 31 9.92 9.51 16.27
C ASP A 31 10.16 10.30 14.98
N VAL A 32 9.08 10.81 14.39
CA VAL A 32 9.14 11.74 13.26
C VAL A 32 8.80 13.14 13.77
N LYS A 33 9.78 14.04 13.74
CA LYS A 33 9.53 15.46 14.05
C LYS A 33 8.81 16.10 12.88
N VAL A 34 7.56 16.51 13.09
CA VAL A 34 6.75 17.22 12.10
C VAL A 34 6.61 18.67 12.53
N SER A 35 7.02 19.59 11.66
CA SER A 35 6.80 21.04 11.83
C SER A 35 5.97 21.57 10.67
N LYS A 36 5.21 22.64 10.88
CA LYS A 36 4.45 23.26 9.78
C LYS A 36 5.36 24.01 8.83
N GLU A 37 6.46 24.54 9.36
CA GLU A 37 7.45 25.36 8.65
C GLU A 37 8.37 24.50 7.78
N ASN A 38 8.54 23.22 8.14
CA ASN A 38 9.31 22.23 7.39
C ASN A 38 8.60 20.87 7.47
N PRO A 39 7.53 20.69 6.69
CA PRO A 39 6.79 19.43 6.67
C PRO A 39 7.60 18.36 5.90
N PRO A 40 7.56 17.08 6.32
CA PRO A 40 8.40 16.05 5.71
C PRO A 40 7.89 15.65 4.33
N ASN A 41 8.80 15.50 3.35
CA ASN A 41 8.44 14.88 2.08
C ASN A 41 7.96 13.44 2.28
N VAL A 42 6.93 13.04 1.53
CA VAL A 42 6.42 11.67 1.52
C VAL A 42 6.76 10.99 0.20
N LEU A 43 7.44 9.85 0.30
CA LEU A 43 7.78 9.00 -0.85
C LEU A 43 7.09 7.65 -0.70
N VAL A 44 6.29 7.28 -1.71
CA VAL A 44 5.64 5.98 -1.81
C VAL A 44 6.30 5.21 -2.94
N ILE A 45 6.89 4.05 -2.63
CA ILE A 45 7.54 3.18 -3.61
C ILE A 45 6.69 1.90 -3.74
N ALA A 46 6.01 1.76 -4.87
CA ALA A 46 5.39 0.50 -5.23
C ALA A 46 6.45 -0.41 -5.88
N VAL A 47 6.55 -1.65 -5.39
CA VAL A 47 7.48 -2.65 -5.93
C VAL A 47 6.67 -3.66 -6.73
N GLU A 48 6.88 -3.67 -8.04
CA GLU A 48 6.15 -4.53 -8.96
C GLU A 48 6.36 -6.01 -8.64
N SER A 49 5.26 -6.76 -8.53
CA SER A 49 5.24 -8.22 -8.32
C SER A 49 6.05 -8.76 -7.13
N PHE A 50 6.39 -7.92 -6.15
CA PHE A 50 7.08 -8.35 -4.93
C PHE A 50 6.15 -9.12 -4.01
N ARG A 51 6.57 -10.31 -3.58
CA ARG A 51 5.77 -11.19 -2.71
C ARG A 51 6.44 -11.33 -1.35
N TYR A 52 5.61 -11.66 -0.36
CA TYR A 52 6.06 -12.01 0.99
C TYR A 52 7.26 -12.98 0.97
N GLN A 53 7.16 -14.04 0.17
CA GLN A 53 8.18 -15.09 0.07
C GLN A 53 9.53 -14.65 -0.53
N ASP A 54 9.58 -13.49 -1.19
CA ASP A 54 10.82 -12.97 -1.79
C ASP A 54 11.74 -12.31 -0.74
N SER A 55 11.24 -12.05 0.48
CA SER A 55 12.00 -11.48 1.60
C SER A 55 12.22 -12.49 2.71
N ARG A 56 13.48 -12.82 2.98
CA ARG A 56 13.84 -13.67 4.11
C ARG A 56 13.43 -13.04 5.44
N TYR A 57 13.53 -11.72 5.56
CA TYR A 57 13.12 -11.02 6.79
C TYR A 57 11.62 -11.11 7.07
N LEU A 58 10.78 -11.02 6.04
CA LEU A 58 9.33 -11.13 6.22
C LEU A 58 8.93 -12.57 6.54
N VAL A 59 9.48 -13.53 5.79
CA VAL A 59 9.21 -14.96 5.92
C VAL A 59 9.66 -15.53 7.27
N GLY A 60 10.85 -15.14 7.72
CA GLY A 60 11.48 -15.75 8.88
C GLY A 60 12.02 -17.15 8.58
N GLU A 61 11.98 -18.04 9.58
CA GLU A 61 12.50 -19.41 9.47
C GLU A 61 11.53 -20.35 8.74
N GLU A 62 10.23 -20.07 8.78
CA GLU A 62 9.19 -20.83 8.09
C GLU A 62 9.08 -20.35 6.64
N ASP A 63 10.00 -20.81 5.78
CA ASP A 63 9.99 -20.51 4.35
C ASP A 63 9.11 -21.50 3.55
N PRO A 64 7.83 -21.16 3.27
CA PRO A 64 6.92 -22.06 2.55
C PRO A 64 7.32 -22.24 1.07
N SER A 65 8.08 -21.29 0.53
CA SER A 65 8.51 -21.30 -0.88
C SER A 65 9.78 -22.12 -1.09
N ASN A 66 10.47 -22.49 0.00
CA ASN A 66 11.73 -23.21 -0.01
C ASN A 66 12.84 -22.47 -0.80
N LEU A 67 12.71 -21.16 -0.96
CA LEU A 67 13.62 -20.28 -1.69
C LEU A 67 14.99 -20.14 -1.00
N PHE A 68 15.03 -20.20 0.32
CA PHE A 68 16.24 -19.97 1.12
C PHE A 68 16.85 -21.25 1.70
N LYS A 69 16.27 -22.43 1.40
CA LYS A 69 16.68 -23.71 2.01
C LYS A 69 18.17 -24.01 1.81
N GLY A 70 18.85 -24.32 2.91
CA GLY A 70 20.26 -24.70 2.90
C GLY A 70 21.21 -23.52 2.67
N THR A 71 20.72 -22.28 2.69
CA THR A 71 21.53 -21.09 2.49
C THR A 71 21.29 -20.07 3.59
N ASN A 72 22.27 -19.20 3.85
CA ASN A 72 22.11 -18.02 4.70
C ASN A 72 21.92 -16.72 3.89
N MET A 73 21.47 -16.83 2.64
CA MET A 73 21.31 -15.67 1.76
C MET A 73 19.89 -15.11 1.80
N THR A 74 19.75 -13.88 1.32
CA THR A 74 18.48 -13.24 0.94
C THR A 74 18.65 -12.68 -0.46
N ILE A 75 17.61 -12.76 -1.29
CA ILE A 75 17.61 -12.17 -2.63
C ILE A 75 17.28 -10.67 -2.60
N THR A 76 16.85 -10.15 -1.44
CA THR A 76 16.38 -8.77 -1.25
C THR A 76 17.11 -8.08 -0.10
N PRO A 77 18.46 -8.11 -0.05
CA PRO A 77 19.24 -7.68 1.12
C PRO A 77 19.02 -6.22 1.52
N ASN A 78 18.81 -5.33 0.55
CA ASN A 78 18.52 -3.93 0.84
C ASN A 78 17.13 -3.74 1.44
N PHE A 79 16.12 -4.43 0.91
CA PHE A 79 14.76 -4.39 1.46
C PHE A 79 14.75 -4.95 2.88
N ASP A 80 15.34 -6.12 3.11
CA ASP A 80 15.42 -6.75 4.44
C ASP A 80 16.10 -5.83 5.46
N ARG A 81 17.16 -5.12 5.05
CA ARG A 81 17.83 -4.13 5.91
C ARG A 81 16.92 -2.96 6.29
N TRP A 82 16.12 -2.45 5.35
CA TRP A 82 15.17 -1.36 5.63
C TRP A 82 13.99 -1.83 6.47
N ALA A 83 13.43 -3.00 6.15
CA ALA A 83 12.32 -3.59 6.89
C ALA A 83 12.69 -3.87 8.36
N LYS A 84 13.94 -4.30 8.64
CA LYS A 84 14.46 -4.46 10.00
C LYS A 84 14.56 -3.15 10.80
N ARG A 85 14.80 -2.02 10.12
CA ARG A 85 14.99 -0.70 10.77
C ARG A 85 13.69 0.07 10.96
N GLY A 86 12.67 -0.23 10.15
CA GLY A 86 11.39 0.47 10.17
C GLY A 86 10.26 -0.37 10.74
N VAL A 87 9.02 -0.03 10.36
CA VAL A 87 7.82 -0.82 10.66
C VAL A 87 7.55 -1.74 9.48
N ALA A 88 7.70 -3.05 9.70
CA ALA A 88 7.42 -4.05 8.68
C ALA A 88 6.08 -4.75 8.91
N LEU A 89 5.21 -4.73 7.90
CA LEU A 89 3.94 -5.43 7.91
C LEU A 89 4.13 -6.83 7.33
N ARG A 90 4.12 -7.86 8.18
CA ARG A 90 4.30 -9.26 7.75
C ARG A 90 3.01 -9.91 7.24
N ASN A 91 1.86 -9.36 7.60
CA ASN A 91 0.55 -9.83 7.16
C ASN A 91 -0.15 -8.75 6.32
N MET A 92 0.45 -8.43 5.17
CA MET A 92 -0.06 -7.43 4.23
C MET A 92 -0.40 -8.11 2.90
N TRP A 93 -1.59 -7.81 2.39
CA TRP A 93 -2.11 -8.39 1.16
C TRP A 93 -2.38 -7.28 0.15
N SER A 94 -2.07 -7.54 -1.11
CA SER A 94 -2.30 -6.63 -2.21
C SER A 94 -3.26 -7.23 -3.24
N SER A 95 -3.69 -6.40 -4.19
CA SER A 95 -4.59 -6.79 -5.26
C SER A 95 -3.82 -6.91 -6.57
N THR A 96 -4.16 -7.92 -7.39
CA THR A 96 -3.60 -8.08 -8.73
C THR A 96 -4.66 -7.70 -9.77
N PRO A 97 -4.34 -7.02 -10.89
CA PRO A 97 -3.00 -6.58 -11.34
C PRO A 97 -2.57 -5.23 -10.72
N THR A 98 -1.42 -4.70 -11.18
CA THR A 98 -0.78 -3.45 -10.71
C THR A 98 -1.76 -2.29 -10.53
N SER A 99 -2.67 -2.04 -11.48
CA SER A 99 -3.66 -0.95 -11.36
C SER A 99 -4.63 -1.13 -10.20
N ARG A 100 -5.03 -2.36 -9.84
CA ARG A 100 -5.85 -2.58 -8.63
C ARG A 100 -5.06 -2.28 -7.36
N SER A 101 -3.76 -2.59 -7.34
CA SER A 101 -2.90 -2.19 -6.23
C SER A 101 -2.74 -0.67 -6.15
N LEU A 102 -2.62 0.03 -7.29
CA LEU A 102 -2.57 1.49 -7.33
C LEU A 102 -3.86 2.11 -6.78
N GLU A 103 -5.03 1.63 -7.21
CA GLU A 103 -6.34 2.10 -6.72
C GLU A 103 -6.48 1.93 -5.20
N SER A 104 -6.18 0.74 -4.68
CA SER A 104 -6.23 0.44 -3.25
C SER A 104 -5.24 1.29 -2.45
N LEU A 105 -4.02 1.43 -2.95
CA LEU A 105 -2.95 2.17 -2.26
C LEU A 105 -3.22 3.68 -2.22
N LEU A 106 -3.67 4.27 -3.34
CA LEU A 106 -3.82 5.71 -3.46
C LEU A 106 -5.19 6.21 -3.01
N PHE A 107 -6.26 5.41 -3.17
CA PHE A 107 -7.64 5.85 -2.97
C PHE A 107 -8.46 4.94 -2.05
N ALA A 108 -7.83 3.95 -1.40
CA ALA A 108 -8.48 2.97 -0.53
C ALA A 108 -9.71 2.30 -1.20
N GLN A 109 -9.67 2.15 -2.52
CA GLN A 109 -10.77 1.54 -3.27
C GLN A 109 -10.74 0.03 -3.09
N ILE A 110 -11.92 -0.56 -2.90
CA ILE A 110 -12.07 -2.01 -2.92
C ILE A 110 -11.99 -2.47 -4.38
N PRO A 111 -11.15 -3.46 -4.71
CA PRO A 111 -11.02 -3.97 -6.07
C PRO A 111 -12.36 -4.46 -6.63
N TYR A 112 -12.57 -4.24 -7.93
CA TYR A 112 -13.74 -4.78 -8.61
C TYR A 112 -13.67 -6.31 -8.71
N ASP A 113 -14.83 -6.97 -8.62
CA ASP A 113 -14.99 -8.38 -8.96
C ASP A 113 -14.96 -8.55 -10.48
N SER A 114 -13.77 -8.43 -11.05
CA SER A 114 -13.50 -8.63 -12.46
C SER A 114 -12.09 -9.15 -12.63
N THR A 115 -11.86 -10.02 -13.60
CA THR A 115 -10.51 -10.47 -13.96
C THR A 115 -9.80 -9.49 -14.88
N VAL A 116 -10.55 -8.75 -15.71
CA VAL A 116 -10.00 -7.88 -16.77
C VAL A 116 -10.20 -6.39 -16.53
N LYS A 117 -11.23 -5.99 -15.77
CA LYS A 117 -11.47 -4.57 -15.46
C LYS A 117 -10.91 -4.21 -14.09
N THR A 118 -10.47 -2.97 -13.97
CA THR A 118 -10.10 -2.34 -12.71
C THR A 118 -10.90 -1.04 -12.54
N GLY A 119 -10.79 -0.39 -11.38
CA GLY A 119 -11.33 0.94 -11.12
C GLY A 119 -10.60 2.07 -11.86
N ILE A 120 -9.60 1.75 -12.70
CA ILE A 120 -8.93 2.68 -13.61
C ILE A 120 -9.38 2.47 -15.06
N THR A 121 -9.87 1.29 -15.45
CA THR A 121 -10.21 0.97 -16.84
C THR A 121 -11.08 2.05 -17.50
N GLY A 122 -10.60 2.61 -18.62
CA GLY A 122 -11.26 3.72 -19.32
C GLY A 122 -11.05 5.09 -18.68
N GLY A 123 -10.00 5.26 -17.86
CA GLY A 123 -9.59 6.52 -17.24
C GLY A 123 -10.48 6.99 -16.07
N ARG A 124 -11.74 6.57 -16.02
CA ARG A 124 -12.72 6.84 -14.94
C ARG A 124 -12.80 8.31 -14.52
N LYS A 125 -12.76 9.21 -15.50
CA LYS A 125 -12.70 10.67 -15.30
C LYS A 125 -13.86 11.24 -14.46
N ASP A 126 -15.04 10.61 -14.55
CA ASP A 126 -16.25 11.07 -13.85
C ASP A 126 -16.40 10.50 -12.43
N THR A 127 -15.49 9.60 -12.00
CA THR A 127 -15.52 9.02 -10.66
C THR A 127 -14.98 10.01 -9.64
N LYS A 128 -15.76 10.30 -8.60
CA LYS A 128 -15.32 11.17 -7.51
C LYS A 128 -14.54 10.34 -6.48
N LEU A 129 -13.22 10.50 -6.47
CA LEU A 129 -12.34 9.87 -5.48
C LEU A 129 -11.74 10.90 -4.52
N SER A 130 -11.44 10.45 -3.31
CA SER A 130 -10.65 11.20 -2.32
C SER A 130 -9.67 10.24 -1.68
N GLY A 131 -8.39 10.48 -1.91
CA GLY A 131 -7.29 9.62 -1.47
C GLY A 131 -6.05 10.41 -1.09
N LEU A 132 -4.89 9.77 -1.20
CA LEU A 132 -3.59 10.38 -0.93
C LEU A 132 -3.39 11.74 -1.64
N PRO A 133 -3.66 11.91 -2.96
CA PRO A 133 -3.43 13.21 -3.59
C PRO A 133 -4.30 14.32 -3.00
N GLN A 134 -5.57 14.06 -2.68
CA GLN A 134 -6.44 15.04 -2.02
C GLN A 134 -5.98 15.33 -0.59
N LEU A 135 -5.57 14.30 0.16
CA LEU A 135 -5.03 14.44 1.51
C LEU A 135 -3.78 15.32 1.54
N PHE A 136 -2.85 15.09 0.60
CA PHE A 136 -1.59 15.84 0.51
C PHE A 136 -1.81 17.26 -0.01
N LYS A 137 -2.67 17.44 -1.01
CA LYS A 137 -3.06 18.78 -1.50
C LYS A 137 -3.71 19.63 -0.41
N ALA A 138 -4.55 19.05 0.45
CA ALA A 138 -5.13 19.74 1.61
C ALA A 138 -4.09 20.16 2.66
N LYS A 139 -2.87 19.60 2.59
CA LYS A 139 -1.71 19.95 3.41
C LYS A 139 -0.67 20.78 2.63
N GLU A 140 -1.04 21.32 1.47
CA GLU A 140 -0.20 22.18 0.62
C GLU A 140 1.00 21.46 -0.01
N TYR A 141 0.95 20.12 -0.10
CA TYR A 141 1.95 19.35 -0.84
C TYR A 141 1.63 19.36 -2.33
N GLU A 142 2.70 19.39 -3.12
CA GLU A 142 2.66 19.01 -4.52
C GLU A 142 2.80 17.48 -4.65
N THR A 143 2.05 16.90 -5.56
CA THR A 143 1.94 15.45 -5.74
C THR A 143 2.48 15.07 -7.10
N PHE A 144 3.35 14.06 -7.13
CA PHE A 144 3.96 13.57 -8.36
C PHE A 144 3.77 12.07 -8.48
N PHE A 145 3.59 11.60 -9.72
CA PHE A 145 3.63 10.20 -10.06
C PHE A 145 4.76 9.95 -11.07
N THR A 146 5.56 8.93 -10.83
CA THR A 146 6.62 8.51 -11.75
C THR A 146 6.60 7.01 -11.94
N THR A 147 6.91 6.58 -13.15
CA THR A 147 6.97 5.17 -13.54
C THR A 147 8.00 4.98 -14.65
N GLY A 148 8.56 3.78 -14.73
CA GLY A 148 9.46 3.36 -15.81
C GLY A 148 8.72 2.89 -17.07
N CYS A 149 7.40 2.81 -17.06
CA CYS A 149 6.59 2.38 -18.22
C CYS A 149 5.74 3.53 -18.78
N PRO A 150 5.36 3.49 -20.08
CA PRO A 150 4.36 4.38 -20.64
C PRO A 150 3.05 4.38 -19.85
N THR A 151 2.65 5.55 -19.36
CA THR A 151 1.41 5.74 -18.57
C THR A 151 0.13 5.39 -19.33
N ARG A 152 0.17 5.40 -20.67
CA ARG A 152 -0.96 4.99 -21.52
C ARG A 152 -1.34 3.50 -21.42
N PHE A 153 -0.45 2.63 -20.93
CA PHE A 153 -0.69 1.18 -20.95
C PHE A 153 -1.89 0.75 -20.10
N GLU A 154 -2.17 1.49 -19.02
CA GLU A 154 -3.22 1.18 -18.06
C GLU A 154 -4.16 2.38 -17.86
N ASN A 155 -4.27 3.28 -18.85
CA ASN A 155 -5.01 4.55 -18.75
C ASN A 155 -4.57 5.46 -17.58
N TRP A 156 -3.34 5.31 -17.07
CA TRP A 156 -2.82 6.15 -15.99
C TRP A 156 -2.64 7.61 -16.42
N ASP A 157 -2.36 7.84 -17.69
CA ASP A 157 -2.28 9.16 -18.32
C ASP A 157 -3.61 9.93 -18.29
N GLU A 158 -4.74 9.23 -18.21
CA GLU A 158 -6.05 9.85 -18.03
C GLU A 158 -6.49 9.86 -16.56
N PHE A 159 -6.29 8.74 -15.88
CA PHE A 159 -6.77 8.54 -14.51
C PHE A 159 -6.01 9.40 -13.51
N LEU A 160 -4.67 9.38 -13.50
CA LEU A 160 -3.89 10.08 -12.47
C LEU A 160 -4.11 11.59 -12.49
N PRO A 161 -4.08 12.30 -13.65
CA PRO A 161 -4.31 13.74 -13.68
C PRO A 161 -5.73 14.12 -13.23
N THR A 162 -6.72 13.30 -13.59
CA THR A 162 -8.12 13.57 -13.20
C THR A 162 -8.34 13.41 -11.69
N HIS A 163 -7.50 12.60 -11.04
CA HIS A 163 -7.61 12.28 -9.62
C HIS A 163 -6.52 12.93 -8.76
N GLY A 164 -5.87 13.99 -9.26
CA GLY A 164 -5.08 14.92 -8.45
C GLY A 164 -3.57 14.69 -8.42
N TYR A 165 -3.03 13.91 -9.37
CA TYR A 165 -1.60 13.81 -9.64
C TYR A 165 -1.15 14.67 -10.82
#